data_AF-A0A819QZM7-F1
#
_entry.id   AF-A0A819QZM7-F1
#
_cell.length_a   1.000
_cell.length_b   1.000
_cell.length_c   1.000
_cell.angle_alpha   90.00
_cell.angle_beta   90.00
_cell.angle_gamma   90.00
#
_symmetry.space_group_name_H-M   'P 1'
#
loop_
_entity.id
_entity.type
_entity.pdbx_description
1 polymer ?
#
loop_
_entity_poly.entity_id
_entity_poly.type
_entity_poly.pdbx_seq_one_letter_code
_entity_poly.pdbx_strand_id
1 'polypeptide(L)'
;MRYVIDLYLGQEKIFLLELIKDGIADPQRLPVGGYSYGSFLTNWLITQTKRFNAALSGAGVVDHTSMWGTLDQPIMIHHLFGGLPCEVPYIYQSEAPIYELDRIRTPTHIITGEDDLRVPSSQNYILERGLHYLAIQEN
;
A
#
# COMPACT_ATOMS: atom_id res chain seq x y z
N MET A 1 -0.18 -14.98 -5.12
CA MET A 1 -0.97 -13.78 -4.77
C MET A 1 -0.60 -12.57 -5.62
N ARG A 2 0.68 -12.41 -6.00
CA ARG A 2 1.13 -11.51 -7.08
C ARG A 2 0.22 -11.47 -8.31
N TYR A 3 -0.29 -12.62 -8.74
CA TYR A 3 -1.27 -12.74 -9.81
C TYR A 3 -2.58 -11.96 -9.57
N VAL A 4 -3.07 -11.85 -8.33
CA VAL A 4 -4.28 -11.09 -7.98
C VAL A 4 -4.02 -9.60 -8.02
N ILE A 5 -2.87 -9.13 -7.49
CA ILE A 5 -2.49 -7.71 -7.57
C ILE A 5 -2.16 -7.33 -9.01
N ASP A 6 -1.42 -8.16 -9.75
CA ASP A 6 -1.13 -7.96 -11.18
C ASP A 6 -2.41 -8.00 -12.05
N LEU A 7 -3.39 -8.85 -11.71
CA LEU A 7 -4.72 -8.84 -12.35
C LEU A 7 -5.49 -7.57 -12.01
N TYR A 8 -5.49 -7.14 -10.74
CA TYR A 8 -6.13 -5.91 -10.30
C TYR A 8 -5.51 -4.70 -11.00
N LEU A 9 -4.18 -4.68 -11.16
CA LEU A 9 -3.46 -3.68 -11.92
C LEU A 9 -3.68 -3.76 -13.42
N GLY A 10 -3.78 -4.96 -13.98
CA GLY A 10 -4.17 -5.14 -15.37
C GLY A 10 -5.50 -4.43 -15.62
N GLN A 11 -6.47 -4.63 -14.73
CA GLN A 11 -7.77 -3.98 -14.81
C GLN A 11 -7.76 -2.50 -14.45
N GLU A 12 -7.03 -2.06 -13.42
CA GLU A 12 -6.89 -0.63 -13.07
C GLU A 12 -6.16 0.15 -14.15
N LYS A 13 -5.11 -0.42 -14.73
CA LYS A 13 -4.37 0.20 -15.83
C LYS A 13 -5.30 0.36 -17.03
N ILE A 14 -6.13 -0.64 -17.34
CA ILE A 14 -7.17 -0.53 -18.37
C ILE A 14 -8.20 0.54 -18.00
N PHE A 15 -8.73 0.52 -16.79
CA PHE A 15 -9.80 1.43 -16.35
C PHE A 15 -9.35 2.89 -16.31
N LEU A 16 -8.22 3.17 -15.66
CA LEU A 16 -7.69 4.53 -15.54
C LEU A 16 -7.22 5.07 -16.90
N LEU A 17 -6.68 4.22 -17.79
CA LEU A 17 -6.37 4.64 -19.15
C LEU A 17 -7.64 4.97 -19.95
N GLU A 18 -8.72 4.21 -19.78
CA GLU A 18 -9.99 4.51 -20.43
C GLU A 18 -10.60 5.81 -19.91
N LEU A 19 -10.58 6.05 -18.59
CA LEU A 19 -11.03 7.32 -18.01
C LEU A 19 -10.22 8.53 -18.53
N ILE A 20 -8.92 8.37 -18.75
CA ILE A 20 -8.07 9.42 -19.34
C ILE A 20 -8.45 9.63 -20.81
N LYS A 21 -8.60 8.54 -21.56
CA LYS A 21 -8.95 8.57 -22.99
C LYS A 21 -10.33 9.21 -23.23
N ASP A 22 -11.28 8.94 -22.35
CA ASP A 22 -12.63 9.51 -22.40
C ASP A 22 -12.69 10.96 -21.89
N GLY A 23 -11.56 11.52 -21.44
CA GLY A 23 -11.47 12.89 -20.93
C GLY A 23 -12.09 13.09 -19.54
N ILE A 24 -12.42 11.98 -18.84
CA ILE A 24 -12.98 11.99 -17.48
C ILE A 24 -11.88 12.29 -16.46
N ALA A 25 -10.68 11.74 -16.67
CA ALA A 25 -9.53 11.93 -15.80
C ALA A 25 -8.43 12.74 -16.50
N ASP A 26 -7.92 13.76 -15.82
CA ASP A 26 -6.75 14.52 -16.29
C ASP A 26 -5.47 13.74 -15.92
N PRO A 27 -4.62 13.34 -16.89
CA PRO A 27 -3.41 12.56 -16.63
C PRO A 27 -2.37 13.31 -15.77
N GLN A 28 -2.48 14.63 -15.63
CA GLN A 28 -1.62 15.44 -14.77
C GLN A 28 -2.21 15.60 -13.35
N ARG A 29 -3.47 15.24 -13.13
CA ARG A 29 -4.23 15.42 -11.88
C ARG A 29 -4.80 14.09 -11.35
N LEU A 30 -3.92 13.14 -11.08
CA LEU A 30 -4.25 11.80 -10.60
C LEU A 30 -3.87 11.58 -9.12
N PRO A 31 -4.77 11.84 -8.16
CA PRO A 31 -4.61 11.33 -6.80
C PRO A 31 -4.96 9.84 -6.74
N VAL A 32 -4.38 9.13 -5.78
CA VAL A 32 -4.75 7.74 -5.44
C VAL A 32 -4.97 7.65 -3.94
N GLY A 33 -5.86 6.77 -3.49
CA GLY A 33 -6.11 6.67 -2.07
C GLY A 33 -7.11 5.60 -1.69
N GLY A 34 -7.01 5.18 -0.44
CA GLY A 34 -7.97 4.24 0.13
C GLY A 34 -7.81 4.11 1.64
N TYR A 35 -8.68 3.29 2.22
CA TYR A 35 -8.62 2.89 3.61
C TYR A 35 -8.41 1.38 3.76
N SER A 36 -7.79 0.95 4.86
CA SER A 36 -7.59 -0.47 5.17
C SER A 36 -6.86 -1.20 4.04
N TYR A 37 -7.40 -2.29 3.49
CA TYR A 37 -6.80 -2.99 2.36
C TYR A 37 -6.63 -2.09 1.11
N GLY A 38 -7.52 -1.11 0.89
CA GLY A 38 -7.34 -0.13 -0.19
C GLY A 38 -6.14 0.80 0.05
N SER A 39 -5.81 1.07 1.32
CA SER A 39 -4.60 1.81 1.68
C SER A 39 -3.35 0.96 1.53
N PHE A 40 -3.40 -0.34 1.82
CA PHE A 40 -2.33 -1.28 1.47
C PHE A 40 -2.03 -1.25 -0.04
N LEU A 41 -3.08 -1.38 -0.87
CA LEU A 41 -2.94 -1.28 -2.32
C LEU A 41 -2.39 0.09 -2.75
N THR A 42 -2.83 1.17 -2.11
CA THR A 42 -2.29 2.51 -2.37
C THR A 42 -0.80 2.57 -2.06
N ASN A 43 -0.37 2.12 -0.88
CA ASN A 43 1.03 2.12 -0.45
C ASN A 43 1.91 1.28 -1.37
N TRP A 44 1.42 0.11 -1.79
CA TRP A 44 2.12 -0.75 -2.74
C TRP A 44 2.19 -0.08 -4.12
N LEU A 45 1.09 0.47 -4.62
CA LEU A 45 1.01 1.07 -5.95
C LEU A 45 1.97 2.27 -6.11
N ILE A 46 2.14 3.09 -5.08
CA ILE A 46 3.08 4.22 -5.12
C ILE A 46 4.56 3.81 -5.03
N THR A 47 4.88 2.54 -4.70
CA THR A 47 6.25 2.01 -4.88
C THR A 47 6.49 1.53 -6.32
N GLN A 48 5.42 1.21 -7.06
CA GLN A 48 5.52 0.69 -8.43
C GLN A 48 5.52 1.77 -9.52
N THR A 49 5.00 2.96 -9.23
CA THR A 49 4.83 4.01 -10.26
C THR A 49 4.88 5.43 -9.70
N LYS A 50 5.27 6.38 -10.56
CA LYS A 50 5.36 7.82 -10.26
C LYS A 50 4.24 8.66 -10.90
N ARG A 51 3.19 8.00 -11.40
CA ARG A 51 2.11 8.66 -12.17
C ARG A 51 1.13 9.46 -11.30
N PHE A 52 1.11 9.20 -10.00
CA PHE A 52 0.21 9.85 -9.07
C PHE A 52 0.88 11.08 -8.46
N ASN A 53 0.12 12.15 -8.29
CA ASN A 53 0.64 13.40 -7.71
C ASN A 53 0.33 13.56 -6.22
N ALA A 54 -0.56 12.72 -5.68
CA ALA A 54 -0.84 12.63 -4.26
C ALA A 54 -1.36 11.22 -3.92
N ALA A 55 -1.09 10.79 -2.70
CA ALA A 55 -1.57 9.52 -2.14
C ALA A 55 -2.24 9.72 -0.79
N LEU A 56 -3.33 8.99 -0.53
CA LEU A 56 -3.97 8.90 0.78
C LEU A 56 -3.81 7.47 1.35
N SER A 57 -3.14 7.38 2.50
CA SER A 57 -2.94 6.15 3.25
C SER A 57 -3.74 6.20 4.55
N GLY A 58 -5.00 5.73 4.53
CA GLY A 58 -5.87 5.72 5.71
C GLY A 58 -5.93 4.34 6.36
N ALA A 59 -5.56 4.21 7.64
CA ALA A 59 -5.44 2.91 8.31
C ALA A 59 -4.66 1.91 7.43
N GLY A 60 -3.48 2.33 6.97
CA GLY A 60 -2.70 1.65 5.95
C GLY A 60 -1.80 0.56 6.49
N VAL A 61 -1.55 -0.46 5.67
CA VAL A 61 -0.63 -1.56 5.96
C VAL A 61 0.61 -1.41 5.08
N VAL A 62 1.78 -1.70 5.65
CA VAL A 62 3.06 -1.75 4.91
C VAL A 62 3.80 -3.07 5.09
N ASP A 63 3.40 -3.89 6.07
CA ASP A 63 3.91 -5.23 6.27
C ASP A 63 2.85 -6.16 6.88
N HIS A 64 2.46 -7.19 6.11
CA HIS A 64 1.49 -8.17 6.56
C HIS A 64 2.04 -9.15 7.60
N THR A 65 3.37 -9.29 7.73
CA THR A 65 3.99 -10.17 8.73
C THR A 65 3.77 -9.62 10.14
N SER A 66 4.15 -8.37 10.37
CA SER A 66 3.88 -7.68 11.63
C SER A 66 2.39 -7.49 11.87
N MET A 67 1.61 -7.21 10.81
CA MET A 67 0.15 -7.13 10.93
C MET A 67 -0.43 -8.44 11.45
N TRP A 68 -0.03 -9.61 10.93
CA TRP A 68 -0.48 -10.92 11.42
C TRP A 68 -0.27 -11.10 12.93
N GLY A 69 0.81 -10.54 13.50
CA GLY A 69 1.08 -10.64 14.93
C GLY A 69 0.36 -9.62 15.81
N THR A 70 -0.31 -8.61 15.25
CA THR A 70 -0.77 -7.43 16.01
C THR A 70 -2.24 -7.07 15.84
N LEU A 71 -2.88 -7.50 14.76
CA LEU A 71 -4.31 -7.31 14.50
C LEU A 71 -5.21 -8.23 15.33
N ASP A 72 -6.47 -7.81 15.51
CA ASP A 72 -7.53 -8.52 16.26
C ASP A 72 -8.01 -9.84 15.62
N GLN A 73 -7.70 -10.07 14.32
CA GLN A 73 -8.15 -11.22 13.52
C GLN A 73 -7.02 -11.82 12.65
N PRO A 74 -6.02 -12.51 13.23
CA PRO A 74 -4.82 -12.99 12.51
C PRO A 74 -5.10 -14.01 11.42
N ILE A 75 -6.17 -14.80 11.59
CA ILE A 75 -6.57 -15.80 10.61
C ILE A 75 -6.95 -15.17 9.25
N MET A 76 -7.37 -13.90 9.23
CA MET A 76 -7.69 -13.18 7.99
C MET A 76 -6.46 -13.07 7.08
N ILE A 77 -5.29 -12.78 7.65
CA ILE A 77 -4.04 -12.66 6.88
C ILE A 77 -3.60 -14.03 6.37
N HIS A 78 -3.74 -15.07 7.19
CA HIS A 78 -3.48 -16.44 6.77
C HIS A 78 -4.33 -16.82 5.53
N HIS A 79 -5.64 -16.55 5.56
CA HIS A 79 -6.52 -16.82 4.43
C HIS A 79 -6.22 -15.98 3.20
N LEU A 80 -5.84 -14.71 3.39
CA LEU A 80 -5.47 -13.83 2.30
C LEU A 80 -4.24 -14.35 1.55
N PHE A 81 -3.20 -14.77 2.28
CA PHE A 81 -1.90 -15.18 1.73
C PHE A 81 -1.75 -16.69 1.46
N GLY A 82 -2.71 -17.51 1.90
CA GLY A 82 -2.70 -18.96 1.70
C GLY A 82 -1.68 -19.72 2.54
N GLY A 83 -1.18 -19.12 3.62
CA GLY A 83 -0.20 -19.70 4.54
C GLY A 83 0.22 -18.71 5.63
N LEU A 84 0.78 -19.21 6.72
CA LEU A 84 1.39 -18.40 7.78
C LEU A 84 2.65 -17.70 7.27
N PRO A 85 3.10 -16.60 7.90
CA PRO A 85 4.33 -15.91 7.49
C PRO A 85 5.57 -16.83 7.43
N CYS A 86 5.65 -17.83 8.31
CA CYS A 86 6.74 -18.80 8.30
C CYS A 86 6.60 -19.90 7.24
N GLU A 87 5.39 -20.14 6.72
CA GLU A 87 5.13 -21.17 5.70
C GLU A 87 5.31 -20.63 4.28
N VAL A 88 4.91 -19.38 4.04
CA VAL A 88 5.01 -18.71 2.74
C VAL A 88 5.74 -17.35 2.80
N PRO A 89 6.93 -17.27 3.41
CA PRO A 89 7.61 -16.00 3.71
C PRO A 89 7.87 -15.13 2.47
N TYR A 90 8.16 -15.77 1.33
CA TYR A 90 8.40 -15.07 0.07
C TYR A 90 7.17 -14.29 -0.40
N ILE A 91 5.95 -14.81 -0.21
CA ILE A 91 4.73 -14.13 -0.61
C ILE A 91 4.56 -12.87 0.25
N TYR A 92 4.64 -13.00 1.58
CA TYR A 92 4.54 -11.88 2.50
C TYR A 92 5.57 -10.78 2.18
N GLN A 93 6.83 -11.15 1.92
CA GLN A 93 7.88 -10.21 1.60
C GLN A 93 7.64 -9.51 0.24
N SER A 94 7.24 -10.27 -0.79
CA SER A 94 7.09 -9.74 -2.16
C SER A 94 5.95 -8.72 -2.31
N GLU A 95 4.96 -8.76 -1.42
CA GLU A 95 3.80 -7.87 -1.45
C GLU A 95 3.93 -6.69 -0.48
N ALA A 96 4.95 -6.67 0.40
CA ALA A 96 5.05 -5.70 1.49
C ALA A 96 5.72 -4.37 1.04
N PRO A 97 5.00 -3.23 1.07
CA PRO A 97 5.56 -1.91 0.72
C PRO A 97 6.81 -1.53 1.50
N ILE A 98 6.98 -2.03 2.74
CA ILE A 98 8.12 -1.71 3.60
C ILE A 98 9.49 -1.94 2.93
N TYR A 99 9.59 -2.91 2.01
CA TYR A 99 10.84 -3.24 1.31
C TYR A 99 11.11 -2.37 0.08
N GLU A 100 10.18 -1.50 -0.30
CA GLU A 100 10.28 -0.64 -1.48
C GLU A 100 9.97 0.84 -1.19
N LEU A 101 10.00 1.25 0.09
CA LEU A 101 9.70 2.64 0.48
C LEU A 101 10.64 3.65 -0.20
N ASP A 102 11.88 3.24 -0.49
CA ASP A 102 12.90 4.03 -1.21
C ASP A 102 12.48 4.42 -2.64
N ARG A 103 11.44 3.78 -3.19
CA ARG A 103 10.88 4.09 -4.51
C ARG A 103 9.77 5.12 -4.48
N ILE A 104 9.18 5.38 -3.32
CA ILE A 104 8.04 6.29 -3.20
C ILE A 104 8.52 7.72 -3.45
N ARG A 105 7.88 8.39 -4.41
CA ARG A 105 8.06 9.83 -4.69
C ARG A 105 6.75 10.62 -4.60
N THR A 106 5.62 9.94 -4.45
CA THR A 106 4.30 10.54 -4.37
C THR A 106 4.11 11.16 -2.97
N PRO A 107 3.80 12.46 -2.86
CA PRO A 107 3.40 13.06 -1.59
C PRO A 107 2.24 12.27 -0.97
N THR A 108 2.41 11.80 0.27
CA THR A 108 1.49 10.86 0.91
C THR A 108 0.92 11.45 2.19
N HIS A 109 -0.41 11.54 2.28
CA HIS A 109 -1.13 11.88 3.49
C HIS A 109 -1.48 10.60 4.26
N ILE A 110 -1.09 10.53 5.53
CA ILE A 110 -1.26 9.35 6.37
C ILE A 110 -2.32 9.67 7.45
N ILE A 111 -3.32 8.80 7.57
CA ILE A 111 -4.38 8.90 8.59
C ILE A 111 -4.39 7.62 9.42
N THR A 112 -4.38 7.75 10.74
CA THR A 112 -4.27 6.63 11.69
C THR A 112 -5.26 6.80 12.83
N GLY A 113 -5.84 5.68 13.28
CA GLY A 113 -6.49 5.58 14.57
C GLY A 113 -5.53 4.93 15.57
N GLU A 114 -5.25 5.60 16.70
CA GLU A 114 -4.33 5.06 17.72
C GLU A 114 -4.89 3.78 18.37
N ASP A 115 -6.21 3.70 18.54
CA ASP A 115 -6.91 2.54 19.11
C ASP A 115 -7.40 1.54 18.04
N ASP A 116 -6.88 1.59 16.81
CA ASP A 116 -7.30 0.70 15.73
C ASP A 116 -6.75 -0.73 15.94
N LEU A 117 -7.62 -1.63 16.37
CA LEU A 117 -7.31 -3.05 16.57
C LEU A 117 -7.23 -3.84 15.26
N ARG A 118 -7.74 -3.31 14.15
CA ARG A 118 -7.78 -3.96 12.85
C ARG A 118 -6.53 -3.67 12.03
N VAL A 119 -6.06 -2.42 12.05
CA VAL A 119 -4.79 -2.00 11.46
C VAL A 119 -4.00 -1.20 12.49
N PRO A 120 -3.10 -1.86 13.24
CA PRO A 120 -2.34 -1.21 14.29
C PRO A 120 -1.55 0.01 13.80
N SER A 121 -1.55 1.09 14.59
CA SER A 121 -0.91 2.38 14.26
C SER A 121 0.58 2.25 13.91
N SER A 122 1.25 1.21 14.42
CA SER A 122 2.64 0.86 14.10
C SER A 122 2.92 0.77 12.59
N GLN A 123 1.96 0.31 11.78
CA GLN A 123 2.09 0.26 10.32
C GLN A 123 2.30 1.66 9.71
N ASN A 124 1.59 2.64 10.24
CA ASN A 124 1.60 4.00 9.74
C ASN A 124 2.83 4.76 10.24
N TYR A 125 3.30 4.46 11.46
CA TYR A 125 4.60 4.95 11.95
C TYR A 125 5.77 4.41 11.13
N ILE A 126 5.72 3.17 10.63
CA ILE A 126 6.74 2.64 9.72
C ILE A 126 6.76 3.45 8.41
N LEU A 127 5.59 3.69 7.81
CA LEU A 127 5.48 4.47 6.57
C LEU A 127 5.98 5.90 6.77
N GLU A 128 5.50 6.59 7.81
CA GLU A 128 5.90 7.97 8.14
C GLU A 128 7.42 8.09 8.30
N ARG A 129 8.03 7.22 9.10
CA ARG A 129 9.49 7.23 9.31
C ARG A 129 10.23 6.94 8.02
N GLY A 130 9.79 5.94 7.26
CA GLY A 130 10.41 5.60 5.98
C GLY A 130 10.44 6.81 5.04
N LEU A 131 9.29 7.44 4.82
CA LEU A 131 9.19 8.62 3.97
C LEU A 131 10.00 9.80 4.50
N HIS A 132 9.95 10.07 5.80
CA HIS A 132 10.69 11.17 6.43
C HIS A 132 12.22 11.00 6.27
N TYR A 133 12.76 9.81 6.57
CA TYR A 133 14.20 9.57 6.44
C TYR A 133 14.69 9.56 5.00
N LEU A 134 13.88 9.05 4.06
CA LEU A 134 14.23 9.04 2.65
C LEU A 134 14.19 10.45 2.04
N ALA A 135 13.24 11.29 2.44
CA ALA A 135 13.16 12.68 2.00
C ALA A 135 14.36 13.53 2.47
N ILE A 136 14.94 13.22 3.64
CA ILE A 136 16.15 13.88 4.14
C ILE A 136 17.37 13.50 3.28
N GLN A 137 17.45 12.26 2.78
CA GLN A 137 18.60 11.79 1.99
C GLN A 137 18.67 12.38 0.57
N GLU A 138 17.57 12.94 0.06
CA GLU A 138 17.52 13.56 -1.27
C GLU A 138 17.88 15.06 -1.28
N ASN A 139 18.14 15.67 -0.10
CA ASN A 139 18.54 17.08 0.07
C ASN A 139 20.00 17.22 0.52
#